data_AF-A0A2H6MYX1-F1
#
_entry.id   AF-A0A2H6MYX1-F1
#
_cell.length_a   1.000
_cell.length_b   1.000
_cell.length_c   1.000
_cell.angle_alpha   90.00
_cell.angle_beta   90.00
_cell.angle_gamma   90.00
#
_symmetry.space_group_name_H-M   'P 1'
#
loop_
_entity.id
_entity.type
_entity.pdbx_description
1 polymer ?
#
loop_
_entity_poly.entity_id
_entity_poly.type
_entity_poly.pdbx_seq_one_letter_code
_entity_poly.pdbx_strand_id
1 'polypeptide(L)'
;QEYRKNVIKSRMESWQNKALHGQFLEKIKDKVDSEKTWLWLTTGTLKKETESLILAVQEQAIHTNTIKAKFKKSSDDAKCRLCKEADKTVDHILSCCKEL
;
A
#
# COMPACT_ATOMS: atom_id res chain seq x y z
N GLN A 1 7.88 25.94 -15.96
CA GLN A 1 8.45 24.65 -15.52
C GLN A 1 8.54 24.54 -14.00
N GLU A 2 8.94 25.60 -13.29
CA GLU A 2 9.03 25.65 -11.81
C GLU A 2 7.73 25.24 -11.09
N TYR A 3 6.59 25.81 -11.50
CA TYR A 3 5.28 25.52 -10.91
C TYR A 3 4.93 24.02 -10.91
N ARG A 4 5.15 23.32 -12.04
CA ARG A 4 4.84 21.88 -12.13
C ARG A 4 5.72 21.06 -11.18
N LYS A 5 7.00 21.40 -11.07
CA LYS A 5 7.92 20.72 -10.14
C LYS A 5 7.45 20.89 -8.68
N ASN A 6 7.05 22.11 -8.31
CA ASN A 6 6.56 22.40 -6.96
C ASN A 6 5.25 21.65 -6.65
N VAL A 7 4.32 21.56 -7.61
CA VAL A 7 3.09 20.79 -7.44
C VAL A 7 3.37 19.31 -7.25
N ILE A 8 4.27 18.72 -8.04
CA ILE A 8 4.64 17.30 -7.91
C ILE A 8 5.28 17.04 -6.55
N LYS A 9 6.24 17.88 -6.16
CA LYS A 9 6.92 17.77 -4.85
C LYS A 9 5.91 17.84 -3.69
N SER A 10 5.04 18.84 -3.68
CA SER A 10 4.01 19.00 -2.64
C SER A 10 3.05 17.79 -2.58
N ARG A 11 2.66 17.23 -3.74
CA ARG A 11 1.84 16.02 -3.78
C ARG A 11 2.57 14.80 -3.23
N MET A 12 3.84 14.62 -3.56
CA MET A 12 4.65 13.52 -3.03
C MET A 12 4.79 13.62 -1.51
N GLU A 13 5.13 14.80 -0.99
CA GLU A 13 5.24 15.05 0.45
C GLU A 13 3.91 14.81 1.16
N SER A 14 2.81 15.33 0.62
CA SER A 14 1.47 15.12 1.19
C SER A 14 1.06 13.64 1.21
N TRP A 15 1.42 12.89 0.16
CA TRP A 15 1.12 11.46 0.07
C TRP A 15 1.99 10.61 1.00
N GLN A 16 3.29 10.86 1.05
CA GLN A 16 4.23 10.16 1.93
C GLN A 16 3.92 10.36 3.43
N ASN A 17 3.35 11.51 3.79
CA ASN A 17 3.00 11.82 5.18
C ASN A 17 1.64 11.24 5.63
N LYS A 18 0.96 10.45 4.80
CA LYS A 18 -0.30 9.80 5.21
C LYS A 18 -0.01 8.59 6.08
N ALA A 19 -0.84 8.36 7.10
CA ALA A 19 -0.61 7.28 8.08
C ALA A 19 -0.62 5.85 7.48
N LEU A 20 -1.34 5.63 6.39
CA LEU A 20 -1.38 4.32 5.69
C LEU A 20 -0.68 4.33 4.34
N HIS A 21 -0.85 5.41 3.57
CA HIS A 21 -0.33 5.52 2.21
C HIS A 21 1.14 5.96 2.24
N GLY A 22 1.97 5.41 1.36
CA GLY A 22 3.41 5.67 1.36
C GLY A 22 4.25 4.77 2.27
N GLN A 23 3.65 3.92 3.12
CA GLN A 23 4.39 2.93 3.92
C GLN A 23 5.22 1.98 3.04
N PHE A 24 4.71 1.62 1.86
CA PHE A 24 5.45 0.79 0.91
C PHE A 24 6.73 1.50 0.45
N LEU A 25 6.63 2.79 0.09
CA LEU A 25 7.80 3.57 -0.30
C LEU A 25 8.85 3.64 0.80
N GLU A 26 8.43 3.91 2.03
CA GLU A 26 9.35 3.92 3.18
C GLU A 26 10.03 2.57 3.38
N LYS A 27 9.29 1.47 3.22
CA LYS A 27 9.82 0.11 3.37
C LYS A 27 10.89 -0.22 2.35
N ILE A 28 10.69 0.20 1.10
CA ILE A 28 11.62 -0.10 -0.01
C ILE A 28 12.73 0.93 -0.17
N LYS A 29 12.58 2.12 0.44
CA LYS A 29 13.56 3.20 0.39
C LYS A 29 14.95 2.68 0.77
N ASP A 30 15.94 2.98 -0.08
CA ASP A 30 17.34 2.62 0.08
C ASP A 30 17.62 1.09 0.14
N LYS A 31 16.62 0.23 -0.11
CA LYS A 31 16.76 -1.24 -0.10
C LYS A 31 16.62 -1.89 -1.47
N VAL A 32 16.04 -1.17 -2.43
CA VAL A 32 15.78 -1.67 -3.79
C VAL A 32 16.18 -0.63 -4.83
N ASP A 33 16.42 -1.11 -6.04
CA ASP A 33 16.56 -0.27 -7.22
C ASP A 33 15.18 0.32 -7.58
N SER A 34 15.03 1.63 -7.38
CA SER A 34 13.76 2.33 -7.60
C SER A 34 13.30 2.22 -9.06
N GLU A 35 14.20 2.33 -10.03
CA GLU A 35 13.84 2.28 -11.45
C GLU A 35 13.35 0.90 -11.85
N LYS A 36 14.05 -0.15 -11.43
CA LYS A 36 13.64 -1.54 -11.70
C LYS A 36 12.34 -1.92 -10.99
N THR A 37 12.10 -1.36 -9.80
CA THR A 37 10.88 -1.64 -9.02
C THR A 37 9.60 -1.25 -9.78
N TRP A 38 9.66 -0.21 -10.62
CA TRP A 38 8.49 0.33 -11.33
C TRP A 38 8.45 -0.01 -12.82
N LEU A 39 9.43 -0.77 -13.34
CA LEU A 39 9.52 -1.11 -14.76
C LEU A 39 8.27 -1.85 -15.29
N TRP A 40 7.60 -2.62 -14.43
CA TRP A 40 6.38 -3.34 -14.79
C TRP A 40 5.21 -2.40 -15.13
N LEU A 41 5.19 -1.15 -14.65
CA LEU A 41 4.19 -0.14 -14.99
C LEU A 41 4.40 0.48 -16.38
N THR A 42 5.61 0.40 -16.93
CA THR A 42 5.97 1.06 -18.18
C THR A 42 6.15 0.09 -19.34
N THR A 43 6.45 -1.17 -19.05
CA THR A 43 6.64 -2.23 -20.05
C THR A 43 5.34 -2.71 -20.70
N GLY A 44 4.18 -2.36 -20.15
CA GLY A 44 2.87 -2.71 -20.72
C GLY A 44 2.58 -4.21 -20.74
N THR A 45 3.22 -4.98 -19.86
CA THR A 45 3.10 -6.45 -19.80
C THR A 45 1.85 -6.90 -19.04
N LEU A 46 1.25 -6.01 -18.23
CA LEU A 46 0.07 -6.29 -17.43
C LEU A 46 -1.15 -5.52 -17.95
N LYS A 47 -2.34 -6.08 -17.70
CA LYS A 47 -3.59 -5.35 -17.94
C LYS A 47 -3.75 -4.25 -16.89
N LYS A 48 -4.36 -3.14 -17.26
CA LYS A 48 -4.59 -1.97 -16.39
C LYS A 48 -5.27 -2.33 -15.06
N GLU A 49 -6.18 -3.29 -15.06
CA GLU A 49 -6.88 -3.76 -13.86
C GLU A 49 -5.92 -4.46 -12.90
N THR A 50 -4.99 -5.26 -13.44
CA THR A 50 -3.96 -5.95 -12.65
C THR A 50 -2.97 -4.96 -12.06
N GLU A 51 -2.54 -3.97 -12.84
CA GLU A 51 -1.65 -2.92 -12.37
C GLU A 51 -2.27 -2.10 -11.23
N SER A 52 -3.53 -1.70 -11.43
CA SER A 52 -4.30 -0.97 -10.42
C SER A 52 -4.47 -1.79 -9.13
N LEU A 53 -4.69 -3.10 -9.25
CA LEU A 53 -4.80 -3.98 -8.09
C LEU A 53 -3.48 -4.08 -7.33
N ILE A 54 -2.35 -4.29 -8.01
CA ILE A 54 -1.02 -4.35 -7.38
C ILE A 54 -0.71 -3.04 -6.64
N LEU A 55 -0.99 -1.89 -7.26
CA LEU A 55 -0.81 -0.58 -6.60
C LEU A 55 -1.70 -0.44 -5.37
N ALA A 56 -2.96 -0.90 -5.42
CA ALA A 56 -3.86 -0.87 -4.27
C ALA A 56 -3.40 -1.78 -3.12
N VAL A 57 -2.80 -2.95 -3.44
CA VAL A 57 -2.16 -3.84 -2.46
C VAL A 57 -0.98 -3.10 -1.79
N GLN A 58 -0.06 -2.56 -2.60
CA GLN A 58 1.14 -1.85 -2.11
C GLN A 58 0.77 -0.66 -1.21
N GLU A 59 -0.25 0.09 -1.57
CA GLU A 59 -0.72 1.26 -0.80
C GLU A 59 -1.61 0.92 0.40
N GLN A 60 -1.72 -0.36 0.76
CA GLN A 60 -2.65 -0.86 1.78
C GLN A 60 -4.07 -0.31 1.60
N ALA A 61 -4.52 -0.13 0.36
CA ALA A 61 -5.81 0.47 0.02
C ALA A 61 -6.93 -0.59 -0.14
N ILE A 62 -6.61 -1.87 0.02
CA ILE A 62 -7.59 -2.96 0.00
C ILE A 62 -8.38 -2.98 1.31
N HIS A 63 -9.70 -3.15 1.21
CA HIS A 63 -10.58 -3.25 2.38
C HIS A 63 -10.25 -4.44 3.30
N THR A 64 -9.41 -4.19 4.29
CA THR A 64 -9.07 -5.12 5.35
C THR A 64 -9.80 -4.82 6.66
N ASN A 65 -9.78 -5.73 7.64
CA ASN A 65 -10.41 -5.47 8.95
C ASN A 65 -9.70 -4.31 9.67
N THR A 66 -8.38 -4.19 9.54
CA THR A 66 -7.64 -3.05 10.11
C THR A 66 -8.11 -1.72 9.54
N ILE A 67 -8.37 -1.61 8.22
CA ILE A 67 -8.92 -0.38 7.63
C ILE A 67 -10.34 -0.12 8.13
N LYS A 68 -11.19 -1.16 8.24
CA LYS A 68 -12.55 -1.02 8.78
C LYS A 68 -12.52 -0.48 10.21
N ALA A 69 -11.75 -1.10 11.09
CA ALA A 69 -11.61 -0.69 12.50
C ALA A 69 -11.07 0.74 12.62
N LYS A 70 -10.02 1.10 11.86
CA LYS A 70 -9.37 2.42 11.96
C LYS A 70 -10.17 3.57 11.35
N PHE A 71 -10.84 3.37 10.22
CA PHE A 71 -11.46 4.46 9.46
C PHE A 71 -12.99 4.46 9.48
N LYS A 72 -13.63 3.29 9.60
CA LYS A 72 -15.10 3.20 9.57
C LYS A 72 -15.74 3.34 10.95
N LYS A 73 -14.95 3.48 12.03
CA LYS A 73 -15.41 3.52 13.43
C LYS A 73 -16.42 2.41 13.77
N SER A 74 -16.40 1.32 13.01
CA SER A 74 -17.14 0.11 13.33
C SER A 74 -16.43 -0.54 14.51
N SER A 75 -17.18 -1.03 15.51
CA SER A 75 -16.68 -1.82 16.64
C SER A 75 -16.11 -3.20 16.23
N ASP A 76 -15.72 -3.35 14.97
CA ASP A 76 -15.27 -4.60 14.38
C ASP A 76 -13.82 -4.86 14.79
N ASP A 77 -13.57 -6.08 15.27
CA ASP A 77 -12.24 -6.58 15.60
C ASP A 77 -11.29 -6.47 14.39
N ALA A 78 -10.15 -5.79 14.57
CA ALA A 78 -9.14 -5.60 13.55
C ALA A 78 -8.40 -6.90 13.19
N LYS A 79 -8.53 -7.95 14.01
CA LYS A 79 -7.82 -9.22 13.85
C LYS A 79 -8.08 -9.92 12.51
N CYS A 80 -7.09 -10.69 12.11
CA CYS A 80 -7.12 -11.58 10.97
C CYS A 80 -8.21 -12.62 11.12
N ARG A 81 -8.99 -12.84 10.05
CA ARG A 81 -10.09 -13.83 10.05
C ARG A 81 -9.58 -15.26 10.00
N LEU A 82 -8.32 -15.46 9.56
CA LEU A 82 -7.68 -16.76 9.44
C LEU A 82 -7.01 -17.13 10.76
N CYS A 83 -5.92 -16.45 11.13
CA CYS A 83 -5.18 -16.79 12.34
C CYS A 83 -5.76 -16.23 13.65
N LYS A 84 -6.62 -15.20 13.60
CA LYS A 84 -7.21 -14.53 14.78
C LYS A 84 -6.20 -14.02 15.82
N GLU A 85 -4.94 -13.83 15.43
CA GLU A 85 -3.86 -13.43 16.36
C GLU A 85 -3.35 -12.03 16.09
N ALA A 86 -3.05 -11.71 14.83
CA ALA A 86 -2.55 -10.40 14.42
C ALA A 86 -3.63 -9.59 13.69
N ASP A 87 -3.44 -8.27 13.62
CA ASP A 87 -4.26 -7.37 12.83
C ASP A 87 -4.27 -7.78 11.35
N LYS A 88 -5.45 -7.76 10.74
CA LYS A 88 -5.62 -8.09 9.32
C LYS A 88 -5.15 -6.93 8.46
N THR A 89 -3.86 -6.81 8.21
CA THR A 89 -3.30 -5.90 7.19
C THR A 89 -3.04 -6.65 5.89
N VAL A 90 -2.75 -5.92 4.80
CA VAL A 90 -2.34 -6.53 3.52
C VAL A 90 -1.03 -7.28 3.71
N ASP A 91 -0.02 -6.65 4.33
CA ASP A 91 1.25 -7.28 4.68
C ASP A 91 1.09 -8.56 5.49
N HIS A 92 0.19 -8.55 6.49
CA HIS A 92 -0.06 -9.74 7.29
C HIS A 92 -0.59 -10.89 6.43
N ILE A 93 -1.58 -10.62 5.56
CA ILE A 93 -2.14 -11.64 4.66
C ILE A 93 -1.08 -12.19 3.71
N LEU A 94 -0.21 -11.34 3.16
CA LEU A 94 0.75 -11.77 2.14
C LEU A 94 1.97 -12.50 2.72
N SER A 95 2.44 -12.12 3.90
CA SER A 95 3.78 -12.50 4.36
C SER A 95 3.84 -13.06 5.78
N CYS A 96 2.85 -12.81 6.63
CA CYS A 96 2.96 -13.08 8.07
C CYS A 96 1.81 -13.93 8.64
N CYS A 97 0.83 -14.32 7.83
CA CYS A 97 -0.28 -15.13 8.29
C CYS A 97 0.13 -16.60 8.25
N LYS A 98 0.20 -17.21 9.43
CA LYS A 98 0.60 -18.61 9.61
C LYS A 98 -0.41 -19.65 9.08
N GLU A 99 -1.64 -19.22 8.79
CA GLU A 99 -2.74 -20.07 8.34
C GLU A 99 -3.00 -19.95 6.82
N LEU A 100 -2.12 -19.24 6.09
CA LEU A 100 -2.10 -19.21 4.62
C LEU A 100 -1.15 -20.26 4.08
#